data_AF-A0A1W9N1R5-F1
#
_entry.id   AF-A0A1W9N1R5-F1
#
_cell.length_a   1.000
_cell.length_b   1.000
_cell.length_c   1.000
_cell.angle_alpha   90.00
_cell.angle_beta   90.00
_cell.angle_gamma   90.00
#
_symmetry.space_group_name_H-M   'P 1'
#
loop_
_entity.id
_entity.type
_entity.pdbx_description
1 polymer ?
#
loop_
_entity_poly.entity_id
_entity_poly.type
_entity_poly.pdbx_seq_one_letter_code
_entity_poly.pdbx_strand_id
1 'polypeptide(L)' 'MAARQNCWESLKCGKEKECPAYPNFGKTCFSVKGTLCNGRKQGGYLEKANECRDRCSFYKEMFGGK' A
#
# COMPACT_ATOMS: atom_id res chain seq x y z
N MET A 1 -18.89 7.74 4.85
CA MET A 1 -17.68 8.37 5.41
C MET A 1 -16.53 7.36 5.26
N ALA A 2 -15.78 7.39 4.16
CA ALA A 2 -14.63 6.50 4.01
C ALA A 2 -13.53 7.04 4.93
N ALA A 3 -13.34 6.36 6.06
CA ALA A 3 -12.28 6.68 7.00
C ALA A 3 -10.95 6.75 6.24
N ARG A 4 -10.05 7.64 6.69
CA ARG A 4 -8.68 7.80 6.19
C ARG A 4 -7.85 6.52 6.46
N GLN A 5 -8.21 5.40 5.86
CA GLN A 5 -7.61 4.10 6.16
C GLN A 5 -6.25 3.98 5.48
N ASN A 6 -5.30 3.42 6.22
CA ASN A 6 -3.99 3.06 5.70
C ASN A 6 -4.03 1.66 5.06
N CYS A 7 -3.09 1.38 4.15
CA CYS A 7 -3.07 0.10 3.45
C CYS A 7 -3.01 -1.11 4.40
N TRP A 8 -2.31 -0.98 5.54
CA TRP A 8 -2.18 -2.07 6.51
C TRP A 8 -3.45 -2.31 7.34
N GLU A 9 -4.34 -1.33 7.45
CA GLU A 9 -5.65 -1.48 8.10
C GLU A 9 -6.60 -2.27 7.19
N SER A 10 -6.68 -1.89 5.91
CA SER A 10 -7.51 -2.61 4.92
C SER A 10 -6.96 -4.00 4.59
N LEU A 11 -5.65 -4.14 4.47
CA LEU A 11 -4.99 -5.41 4.15
C LEU A 11 -4.68 -6.27 5.38
N LYS A 12 -4.99 -5.79 6.60
CA LYS A 12 -4.73 -6.47 7.88
C LYS A 12 -3.31 -7.04 7.97
N CYS A 13 -2.31 -6.20 7.69
CA CYS A 13 -0.93 -6.66 7.46
C CYS A 13 -0.26 -7.22 8.73
N GLY A 14 -0.58 -6.69 9.92
CA GLY A 14 -0.02 -7.13 11.21
C GLY A 14 1.46 -6.78 11.47
N LYS A 15 2.22 -6.37 10.44
CA LYS A 15 3.65 -5.98 10.51
C LYS A 15 3.90 -4.58 9.93
N GLU A 16 2.95 -3.68 10.08
CA GLU A 16 3.03 -2.33 9.53
C GLU A 16 4.24 -1.53 10.04
N LYS A 17 4.64 -1.72 11.30
CA LYS A 17 5.80 -1.04 11.90
C LYS A 17 7.13 -1.36 11.24
N GLU A 18 7.24 -2.51 10.56
CA GLU A 18 8.43 -2.89 9.80
C GLU A 18 8.40 -2.32 8.37
N CYS A 19 7.26 -1.78 7.93
CA CYS A 19 7.10 -1.24 6.60
C CYS A 19 7.59 0.22 6.55
N PRO A 20 8.45 0.61 5.60
CA PRO A 20 8.92 2.00 5.46
C PRO A 20 7.83 3.02 5.11
N ALA A 21 6.61 2.57 4.77
CA ALA A 21 5.46 3.45 4.61
C ALA A 21 4.81 3.87 5.93
N TYR A 22 5.08 3.17 7.04
CA TYR A 22 4.57 3.53 8.35
C TYR A 22 5.34 4.71 8.94
N PRO A 23 4.69 5.64 9.67
CA PRO A 23 3.25 5.74 9.95
C PRO A 23 2.47 6.64 8.98
N ASN A 24 3.14 7.48 8.19
CA ASN A 24 2.49 8.59 7.48
C ASN A 24 2.12 8.28 6.03
N PHE A 25 2.74 7.28 5.41
CA PHE A 25 2.59 6.98 3.98
C PHE A 25 1.69 5.77 3.70
N GLY A 26 0.79 5.41 4.62
CA GLY A 26 -0.11 4.27 4.45
C GLY A 26 -1.08 4.41 3.28
N LYS A 27 -1.50 5.64 2.95
CA LYS A 27 -2.38 5.93 1.81
C LYS A 27 -1.65 5.96 0.48
N THR A 28 -0.40 6.41 0.51
CA THR A 28 0.47 6.55 -0.66
C THR A 28 1.60 5.52 -0.63
N CYS A 29 1.32 4.33 -0.10
CA CYS A 29 2.33 3.29 0.07
C CYS A 29 2.94 2.88 -1.28
N PHE A 30 2.20 3.01 -2.38
CA PHE A 30 2.68 2.82 -3.76
C PHE A 30 3.84 3.75 -4.16
N SER A 31 3.95 4.92 -3.53
CA SER A 31 5.03 5.89 -3.76
C SER A 31 6.31 5.55 -2.98
N VAL A 32 6.21 4.69 -1.96
CA VAL A 32 7.33 4.34 -1.08
C VAL A 32 8.00 3.05 -1.57
N LYS A 33 9.30 3.15 -1.88
CA LYS A 33 10.15 2.01 -2.26
C LYS A 33 10.43 1.11 -1.06
N GLY A 34 10.65 -0.18 -1.30
CA GLY A 34 11.02 -1.12 -0.22
C GLY A 34 9.90 -1.45 0.76
N THR A 35 8.66 -1.08 0.45
CA THR A 35 7.49 -1.36 1.28
C THR A 35 7.22 -2.85 1.40
N LEU A 36 6.75 -3.28 2.56
CA LEU A 36 6.34 -4.65 2.84
C LEU A 36 4.87 -4.82 2.49
N CYS A 37 4.58 -5.36 1.30
CA CYS A 37 3.23 -5.72 0.90
C CYS A 37 3.07 -7.24 0.98
N ASN A 38 2.08 -7.73 1.74
CA ASN A 38 1.84 -9.16 1.96
C ASN A 38 3.10 -9.93 2.40
N GLY A 39 3.91 -9.32 3.28
CA GLY A 39 5.18 -9.91 3.75
C GLY A 39 6.32 -9.93 2.73
N ARG A 40 6.12 -9.38 1.51
CA ARG A 40 7.16 -9.27 0.49
C ARG A 40 7.65 -7.84 0.36
N LYS A 41 8.97 -7.67 0.36
CA LYS A 41 9.61 -6.39 0.08
C LYS A 41 9.39 -6.04 -1.38
N GLN A 42 8.82 -4.87 -1.62
CA GLN A 42 8.50 -4.37 -2.95
C GLN A 42 9.69 -3.58 -3.49
N GLY A 43 9.97 -3.71 -4.79
CA GLY A 43 11.11 -3.10 -5.44
C GLY A 43 10.97 -1.60 -5.67
N GLY A 44 11.23 -1.18 -6.92
CA GLY A 44 11.18 0.21 -7.34
C GLY A 44 9.75 0.78 -7.41
N TYR A 45 9.65 2.11 -7.49
CA TYR A 45 8.39 2.83 -7.58
C TYR A 45 7.55 2.40 -8.80
N LEU A 46 8.14 2.33 -10.00
CA LEU A 46 7.41 2.02 -11.23
C LEU A 46 6.82 0.60 -11.22
N GLU A 47 7.62 -0.39 -10.85
CA GLU A 47 7.17 -1.77 -10.75
C GLU A 47 6.08 -1.93 -9.70
N LYS A 48 6.29 -1.32 -8.53
CA LYS A 48 5.30 -1.29 -7.46
C LYS A 48 4.01 -0.61 -7.89
N ALA A 49 4.06 0.53 -8.57
CA ALA A 49 2.89 1.28 -8.99
C ALA A 49 2.03 0.47 -9.98
N ASN A 50 2.67 -0.22 -10.93
CA ASN A 50 1.99 -1.13 -11.85
C ASN A 50 1.36 -2.32 -11.12
N GLU A 51 2.11 -2.99 -10.26
CA GLU A 51 1.60 -4.10 -9.43
C GLU A 51 0.46 -3.66 -8.50
N CYS A 52 0.54 -2.44 -7.94
CA CYS A 52 -0.52 -1.90 -7.09
C CYS A 52 -1.81 -1.64 -7.90
N ARG A 53 -1.67 -1.13 -9.13
CA ARG A 53 -2.81 -0.89 -10.02
C ARG A 53 -3.52 -2.19 -10.42
N ASP A 54 -2.74 -3.26 -10.63
CA ASP A 54 -3.27 -4.54 -11.09
C ASP A 54 -3.73 -5.45 -9.94
N ARG A 55 -2.95 -5.55 -8.86
CA ARG A 55 -3.13 -6.56 -7.80
C ARG A 55 -3.54 -6.03 -6.43
N CYS A 56 -3.36 -4.74 -6.14
CA CYS A 56 -3.62 -4.21 -4.79
C CYS A 56 -5.08 -3.76 -4.63
N SER A 57 -5.86 -4.52 -3.85
CA SER A 57 -7.26 -4.18 -3.56
C SER A 57 -7.40 -2.82 -2.87
N PHE A 58 -6.50 -2.46 -1.95
CA PHE A 58 -6.50 -1.14 -1.30
C PHE A 58 -6.26 -0.01 -2.32
N TYR A 59 -5.35 -0.20 -3.26
CA TYR A 59 -5.10 0.80 -4.29
C TYR A 59 -6.33 0.98 -5.20
N LYS A 60 -6.99 -0.11 -5.59
CA LYS A 60 -8.24 -0.07 -6.36
C LYS A 60 -9.39 0.57 -5.58
N GLU A 61 -9.50 0.32 -4.28
CA GLU A 61 -10.54 0.93 -3.44
C GLU A 61 -10.32 2.44 -3.24
N MET A 62 -9.06 2.87 -3.12
CA MET A 62 -8.71 4.28 -2.87
C MET A 62 -8.53 5.12 -4.14
N PHE A 63 -8.00 4.53 -5.21
CA PHE A 63 -7.63 5.21 -6.47
C PHE A 63 -8.26 4.59 -7.72
N GLY A 64 -8.86 3.39 -7.60
CA GLY A 64 -9.67 2.80 -8.65
C GLY A 64 -11.04 3.47 -8.70
N GLY A 65 -11.03 4.72 -9.15
CA GLY A 65 -12.22 5.41 -9.58
C GLY A 65 -12.85 4.68 -10.76
N LYS A 66 -14.17 4.55 -10.69
CA LYS A 66 -15.03 4.36 -11.85
C LYS A 66 -14.86 5.53 -12.82
#